data_AF-A0A0D6AR62-F1
#
_entry.id   AF-A0A0D6AR62-F1
#
_cell.length_a   1.000
_cell.length_b   1.000
_cell.length_c   1.000
_cell.angle_alpha   90.00
_cell.angle_beta   90.00
_cell.angle_gamma   90.00
#
_symmetry.space_group_name_H-M   'P 1'
#
loop_
_entity.id
_entity.type
_entity.pdbx_description
1 polymer ?
#
loop_
_entity_poly.entity_id
_entity_poly.type
_entity_poly.pdbx_seq_one_letter_code
_entity_poly.pdbx_strand_id
1 'polypeptide(L)' 'MVNTIVQEIKKDFLYPISPYHGQDYIKGLIPNQKLQKFTSQINYMVGLHTNGKLSTSQVCQKIEQLWEELEMISD' A
#
# COMPACT_ATOMS: atom_id res chain seq x y z
N MET A 1 -9.31 -17.84 -14.50
CA MET A 1 -8.54 -18.38 -13.35
C MET A 1 -7.05 -18.00 -13.44
N VAL A 2 -6.35 -18.31 -14.54
CA VAL A 2 -4.91 -17.98 -14.69
C VAL A 2 -4.60 -16.48 -14.56
N ASN A 3 -5.41 -15.59 -15.16
CA ASN A 3 -5.18 -14.14 -15.08
C ASN A 3 -5.24 -13.62 -13.63
N THR A 4 -6.15 -14.12 -12.80
CA THR A 4 -6.30 -13.71 -11.39
C THR A 4 -5.04 -14.02 -10.58
N ILE A 5 -4.51 -15.23 -10.72
CA ILE A 5 -3.27 -15.67 -10.03
C ILE A 5 -2.10 -14.77 -10.43
N VAL A 6 -1.99 -14.44 -11.73
CA VAL A 6 -0.93 -13.55 -12.22
C VAL A 6 -1.05 -12.14 -11.64
N GLN A 7 -2.28 -11.63 -11.42
CA GLN A 7 -2.47 -10.32 -10.78
C GLN A 7 -2.10 -10.34 -9.29
N GLU A 8 -2.43 -11.42 -8.58
CA GLU A 8 -2.06 -11.57 -7.16
C GLU A 8 -0.53 -11.63 -6.99
N ILE A 9 0.16 -12.44 -7.79
CA ILE A 9 1.63 -12.51 -7.79
C ILE A 9 2.26 -11.13 -8.07
N LYS A 10 1.73 -10.40 -9.05
CA LYS A 10 2.23 -9.04 -9.35
C LYS A 10 2.03 -8.07 -8.19
N LYS A 11 0.88 -8.15 -7.53
CA LYS A 11 0.57 -7.32 -6.37
C LYS A 11 1.50 -7.63 -5.21
N ASP A 12 1.74 -8.90 -4.93
CA ASP A 12 2.63 -9.34 -3.84
C ASP A 12 4.09 -8.98 -4.12
N PHE A 13 4.50 -8.99 -5.39
CA PHE A 13 5.83 -8.55 -5.80
C PHE A 13 6.02 -7.03 -5.63
N LEU A 14 5.04 -6.21 -6.04
CA LEU A 14 5.13 -4.75 -5.97
C LEU A 14 4.88 -4.21 -4.56
N TYR A 15 4.06 -4.90 -3.76
CA TYR A 15 3.66 -4.50 -2.42
C TYR A 15 3.81 -5.67 -1.44
N PRO A 16 5.05 -6.07 -1.12
CA PRO A 16 5.29 -7.19 -0.23
C PRO A 16 4.75 -6.90 1.17
N ILE A 17 4.04 -7.86 1.75
CA ILE A 17 3.55 -7.80 3.14
C ILE A 17 4.52 -8.57 4.04
N SER A 18 5.06 -7.87 5.03
CA SER A 18 5.90 -8.47 6.07
C SER A 18 5.04 -9.06 7.19
N PRO A 19 5.41 -10.24 7.73
CA PRO A 19 4.71 -10.83 8.86
C PRO A 19 4.61 -9.88 10.06
N TYR A 20 3.47 -9.90 10.75
CA TYR A 20 3.30 -9.17 12.01
C TYR A 20 3.88 -9.99 13.16
N HIS A 21 4.72 -9.38 13.99
CA HIS A 21 5.41 -10.02 15.11
C HIS A 21 4.97 -9.52 16.49
N GLY A 22 3.90 -8.70 16.57
CA GLY A 22 3.39 -8.23 17.86
C GLY A 22 2.58 -9.28 18.62
N GLN A 23 2.45 -9.09 19.93
CA GLN A 23 1.76 -10.03 20.84
C GLN A 23 0.26 -10.14 20.56
N ASP A 24 -0.42 -9.02 20.29
CA ASP A 24 -1.85 -8.98 20.02
C ASP A 24 -2.15 -9.12 18.53
N TYR A 25 -2.25 -10.35 18.05
CA TYR A 25 -2.50 -10.63 16.62
C TYR A 25 -3.78 -9.96 16.11
N ILE A 26 -4.89 -10.02 16.84
CA ILE A 26 -6.17 -9.46 16.35
C ILE A 26 -6.14 -7.91 16.30
N LYS A 27 -5.65 -7.27 17.36
CA LYS A 27 -5.62 -5.81 17.45
C LYS A 27 -4.53 -5.19 16.58
N GLY A 28 -3.43 -5.89 16.38
CA GLY A 28 -2.24 -5.36 15.73
C GLY A 28 -2.07 -5.77 14.28
N LEU A 29 -2.46 -6.98 13.88
CA LEU A 29 -2.24 -7.50 12.52
C LEU A 29 -2.97 -6.67 11.48
N ILE A 30 -4.27 -6.45 11.68
CA ILE A 30 -5.13 -5.76 10.71
C ILE A 30 -4.63 -4.33 10.45
N PRO A 31 -4.42 -3.47 11.48
CA PRO A 31 -3.87 -2.14 11.24
C PRO A 31 -2.44 -2.18 10.69
N ASN A 32 -1.61 -3.14 11.10
CA ASN A 32 -0.27 -3.31 10.54
C ASN A 32 -0.32 -3.64 9.04
N GLN A 33 -1.17 -4.58 8.59
CA GLN A 33 -1.31 -4.93 7.18
C GLN A 33 -1.78 -3.72 6.34
N LYS A 34 -2.72 -2.93 6.89
CA LYS A 34 -3.21 -1.70 6.25
C LYS A 34 -2.08 -0.67 6.09
N LEU A 35 -1.33 -0.42 7.15
CA LEU A 35 -0.19 0.51 7.13
C LEU A 35 0.91 0.04 6.17
N GLN A 36 1.21 -1.26 6.15
CA GLN A 36 2.19 -1.82 5.21
C GLN A 36 1.76 -1.63 3.75
N LYS A 37 0.47 -1.85 3.45
CA LYS A 37 -0.06 -1.60 2.10
C LYS A 37 0.04 -0.11 1.72
N PHE A 38 -0.36 0.79 2.62
CA PHE A 38 -0.29 2.24 2.41
C PHE A 38 1.14 2.70 2.12
N THR A 39 2.09 2.36 2.99
CA THR A 39 3.50 2.74 2.85
C THR A 39 4.13 2.18 1.58
N SER A 40 3.83 0.93 1.21
CA SER A 40 4.35 0.32 -0.01
C SER A 40 3.85 1.04 -1.27
N GLN A 41 2.58 1.45 -1.28
CA GLN A 41 2.00 2.20 -2.40
C GLN A 41 2.59 3.60 -2.53
N ILE A 42 2.78 4.31 -1.42
CA ILE A 42 3.45 5.62 -1.43
C ILE A 42 4.88 5.52 -1.95
N ASN A 43 5.66 4.57 -1.43
CA ASN A 43 7.04 4.38 -1.86
C ASN A 43 7.14 4.13 -3.37
N TYR A 44 6.24 3.31 -3.92
CA TYR A 44 6.18 3.09 -5.35
C TYR A 44 5.84 4.36 -6.14
N MET A 45 4.85 5.14 -5.68
CA MET A 45 4.46 6.40 -6.34
C MET A 45 5.57 7.46 -6.31
N VAL A 46 6.23 7.62 -5.16
CA VAL A 46 7.35 8.55 -5.01
C VAL A 46 8.54 8.08 -5.87
N GLY A 47 8.78 6.77 -5.95
CA GLY A 47 9.77 6.21 -6.88
C GLY A 47 9.47 6.53 -8.34
N LEU A 48 8.20 6.49 -8.75
CA LEU A 48 7.79 6.89 -10.10
C LEU A 48 7.92 8.39 -10.34
N HIS A 49 7.57 9.21 -9.35
CA HIS A 49 7.70 10.67 -9.39
C HIS A 49 9.15 11.12 -9.54
N THR A 50 10.02 10.61 -8.68
CA THR A 50 11.47 10.90 -8.71
C THR A 50 12.13 10.45 -10.00
N ASN A 51 11.60 9.40 -10.63
CA ASN A 51 12.01 8.93 -11.96
C ASN A 51 11.33 9.68 -13.12
N GLY A 52 10.61 10.77 -12.84
CA GLY A 52 9.95 11.63 -13.84
C GLY A 52 8.72 11.04 -14.52
N LYS A 53 8.20 9.90 -14.06
CA LYS A 53 7.06 9.20 -14.67
C LYS A 53 5.70 9.69 -14.19
N LEU A 54 5.67 10.38 -13.05
CA LEU A 54 4.48 11.01 -12.49
C LEU A 54 4.77 12.45 -12.15
N SER A 55 3.80 13.33 -12.36
CA SER A 55 3.90 14.72 -11.91
C SER A 55 3.66 14.85 -10.40
N THR A 56 4.17 15.92 -9.79
CA THR A 56 3.96 16.20 -8.37
C THR A 56 2.48 16.26 -8.01
N SER A 57 1.66 16.93 -8.84
CA SER A 57 0.21 17.05 -8.58
C SER A 57 -0.49 15.70 -8.56
N GLN A 58 -0.16 14.81 -9.50
CA GLN A 58 -0.73 13.46 -9.55
C GLN A 58 -0.36 12.63 -8.33
N VAL A 59 0.89 12.75 -7.87
CA VAL A 59 1.36 12.01 -6.69
C VAL A 59 0.74 12.57 -5.41
N CYS A 60 0.69 13.88 -5.23
CA CYS A 60 0.03 14.51 -4.08
C CYS A 60 -1.44 14.11 -3.99
N GLN A 61 -2.21 14.27 -5.07
CA GLN A 61 -3.62 13.88 -5.11
C GLN A 61 -3.81 12.39 -4.77
N LYS A 62 -2.90 11.54 -5.25
CA LYS A 62 -3.02 10.11 -5.04
C LYS A 62 -2.63 9.67 -3.62
N ILE A 63 -1.67 10.36 -3.01
CA ILE A 63 -1.30 10.17 -1.60
C ILE A 63 -2.46 10.60 -0.69
N GLU A 64 -3.11 11.73 -1.00
CA GLU A 64 -4.29 12.19 -0.26
C GLU A 64 -5.42 11.15 -0.27
N GLN A 65 -5.75 10.59 -1.44
CA GLN A 65 -6.73 9.49 -1.54
C GLN A 65 -6.34 8.26 -0.71
N LEU A 66 -5.06 7.87 -0.74
CA LEU A 66 -4.53 6.75 0.04
C LEU A 66 -4.60 7.00 1.54
N TRP A 67 -4.45 8.26 1.96
CA TRP A 67 -4.58 8.68 3.34
C TRP A 67 -6.03 8.62 3.82
N GLU A 68 -6.98 9.14 3.02
CA GLU A 68 -8.42 9.02 3.28
C GLU A 68 -8.86 7.54 3.38
N GLU A 69 -8.36 6.68 2.48
CA GLU A 69 -8.59 5.23 2.54
C GLU A 69 -8.06 4.61 3.83
N LEU A 70 -6.95 5.10 4.37
CA LEU A 70 -6.39 4.61 5.64
C LEU A 70 -7.21 5.08 6.85
N GLU A 71 -7.68 6.34 6.83
CA GLU A 71 -8.46 6.95 7.92
C GLU A 71 -9.88 6.39 8.02
N MET A 72 -10.61 6.25 6.90
CA MET A 72 -11.97 5.67 6.89
C MET A 72 -12.03 4.24 7.45
N ILE A 73 -10.88 3.59 7.50
CA ILE A 73 -10.72 2.21 7.92
C ILE A 73 -10.37 2.10 9.42
N SER A 74 -10.09 3.25 10.07
CA SER A 74 -9.79 3.39 11.49
C SER A 74 -11.01 3.75 12.36
N ASP A 75 -12.13 4.13 11.74
CA ASP A 75 -13.46 4.29 12.37
C ASP A 75 -14.25 2.97 12.38
#